data_AF-A0A966T4A0-F1
#
_entry.id   AF-A0A966T4A0-F1
#
_cell.length_a   1.000
_cell.length_b   1.000
_cell.length_c   1.000
_cell.angle_alpha   90.00
_cell.angle_beta   90.00
_cell.angle_gamma   90.00
#
_symmetry.space_group_name_H-M   'P 1'
#
loop_
_entity.id
_entity.type
_entity.pdbx_description
1 polymer ?
#
loop_
_entity_poly.entity_id
_entity_poly.type
_entity_poly.pdbx_seq_one_letter_code
_entity_poly.pdbx_strand_id
1 'polypeptide(L)' 'MAEISAKLVKELRDKTGAGMMDCKKALAETNGDSDKA' A
#
# COMPACT_ATOMS: atom_id res chain seq x y z
N MET A 1 10.28 1.58 10.65
CA MET A 1 9.17 1.22 9.74
C MET A 1 9.37 2.06 8.50
N ALA A 2 9.59 1.46 7.32
CA ALA A 2 9.58 2.23 6.08
C ALA A 2 8.26 3.00 6.06
N GLU A 3 8.32 4.33 6.05
CA GLU A 3 7.13 5.17 6.19
C GLU A 3 6.27 4.96 4.95
N ILE A 4 5.33 4.02 5.03
CA ILE A 4 4.35 3.75 3.98
C ILE A 4 3.61 5.05 3.77
N SER A 5 3.96 5.75 2.71
CA SER A 5 3.42 7.07 2.42
C SER A 5 1.93 6.93 2.16
N ALA A 6 1.13 7.87 2.68
CA ALA A 6 -0.29 7.96 2.35
C ALA A 6 -0.52 8.04 0.83
N LYS A 7 0.46 8.54 0.05
CA LYS A 7 0.45 8.47 -1.41
C LYS A 7 0.49 7.03 -1.93
N LEU A 8 1.39 6.19 -1.41
CA LEU A 8 1.49 4.78 -1.84
C LEU A 8 0.20 4.01 -1.52
N VAL A 9 -0.35 4.19 -0.32
CA VAL A 9 -1.62 3.54 0.07
C VAL A 9 -2.74 3.98 -0.86
N LYS A 10 -2.79 5.28 -1.21
CA LYS A 10 -3.80 5.81 -2.12
C LYS A 10 -3.62 5.27 -3.54
N GLU A 11 -2.39 5.24 -4.04
CA GLU A 11 -2.09 4.74 -5.39
C GLU A 11 -2.39 3.23 -5.51
N LEU A 12 -2.04 2.44 -4.50
CA LEU A 12 -2.39 1.02 -4.44
C LEU A 12 -3.90 0.82 -4.37
N ARG A 13 -4.62 1.64 -3.59
CA ARG A 13 -6.08 1.63 -3.52
C ARG A 13 -6.73 2.01 -4.85
N ASP A 14 -6.21 3.02 -5.55
CA ASP A 14 -6.74 3.45 -6.85
C ASP A 14 -6.49 2.38 -7.94
N LYS A 15 -5.37 1.64 -7.85
CA LYS A 15 -5.03 0.53 -8.76
C LYS A 15 -5.85 -0.75 -8.48
N THR A 16 -6.02 -1.11 -7.21
CA THR A 16 -6.59 -2.41 -6.80
C THR A 16 -8.04 -2.33 -6.34
N GLY A 17 -8.52 -1.15 -5.95
CA GLY A 17 -9.82 -0.94 -5.31
C GLY A 17 -9.89 -1.43 -3.85
N ALA A 18 -8.78 -1.91 -3.27
CA ALA A 18 -8.77 -2.48 -1.93
C ALA A 18 -8.99 -1.44 -0.81
N GLY A 19 -9.42 -1.92 0.35
CA GLY A 19 -9.61 -1.09 1.53
C GLY A 19 -8.31 -0.44 2.00
N MET A 20 -8.38 0.77 2.58
CA MET A 20 -7.22 1.51 3.07
C MET A 20 -6.35 0.70 4.05
N MET A 21 -6.97 -0.21 4.82
CA MET A 21 -6.27 -1.05 5.79
C MET A 21 -5.59 -2.25 5.12
N ASP A 22 -6.22 -2.84 4.10
CA ASP A 22 -5.65 -3.91 3.28
C ASP A 22 -4.46 -3.39 2.47
N CYS A 23 -4.58 -2.21 1.84
CA CYS A 23 -3.47 -1.56 1.14
C CYS A 23 -2.30 -1.26 2.09
N LYS A 24 -2.57 -0.81 3.32
CA LYS A 24 -1.51 -0.58 4.32
C LYS A 24 -0.83 -1.87 4.75
N LYS A 25 -1.58 -2.97 4.92
CA LYS A 25 -1.00 -4.28 5.23
C LYS A 25 -0.15 -4.81 4.09
N ALA A 26 -0.67 -4.81 2.87
CA ALA A 26 0.06 -5.24 1.69
C ALA A 26 1.36 -4.45 1.50
N LEU A 27 1.30 -3.12 1.66
CA LEU A 27 2.49 -2.27 1.64
C LEU A 27 3.42 -2.53 2.84
N ALA A 28 2.92 -2.91 4.00
CA ALA A 28 3.77 -3.27 5.13
C ALA A 28 4.48 -4.61 4.92
N GLU A 29 3.81 -5.60 4.35
CA GLU A 29 4.36 -6.93 4.05
C GLU A 29 5.37 -6.88 2.89
N THR A 30 5.20 -5.94 1.97
CA THR A 30 6.08 -5.74 0.80
C THR A 30 7.15 -4.67 1.02
N ASN A 31 7.29 -4.12 2.25
CA ASN A 31 8.19 -3.01 2.57
C ASN A 31 7.96 -1.72 1.74
N GLY A 32 6.72 -1.47 1.33
CA GLY A 32 6.33 -0.29 0.57
C GLY A 32 6.55 -0.44 -0.92
N ASP A 33 6.61 -1.68 -1.43
CA ASP A 33 6.80 -1.96 -2.85
C ASP A 33 5.42 -2.10 -3.51
N SER A 34 4.90 -0.99 -4.06
CA SER A 34 3.58 -0.93 -4.72
C SER A 34 3.43 -1.89 -5.91
N ASP A 35 4.52 -2.42 -6.44
CA ASP A 35 4.52 -3.38 -7.55
C ASP A 35 4.38 -4.83 -7.05
N LYS A 36 4.77 -5.09 -5.79
CA LYS A 36 4.60 -6.39 -5.12
C LYS A 36 3.38 -6.45 -4.20
N ALA A 37 2.75 -5.31 -3.91
CA ALA A 37 1.58 -5.14 -3.06
C ALA A 37 0.28 -5.22 -3.84
#